data_AF-A0A4Q0AVX3-F1
#
_entry.id   AF-A0A4Q0AVX3-F1
#
_cell.length_a   1.000
_cell.length_b   1.000
_cell.length_c   1.000
_cell.angle_alpha   90.00
_cell.angle_beta   90.00
_cell.angle_gamma   90.00
#
_symmetry.space_group_name_H-M   'P 1'
#
loop_
_entity.id
_entity.type
_entity.pdbx_description
1 polymer ?
#
loop_
_entity_poly.entity_id
_entity_poly.type
_entity_poly.pdbx_seq_one_letter_code
_entity_poly.pdbx_strand_id
1 'polypeptide(L)'
;MTTQPNIEVWLDLEETIIDDWDNGLLVNHGKIKRWLDNRNITELRIWSFAIHNDADKKVFDFHMKEIIERVLDRPIIEVLSVEEMCQKISKTEKTHYDDISDFIQMNGKMWSFIKFCLGHKQNKHLVLIDDCVPNMRIDEFDKKLIIELVKVQTL
;
A
#
# COMPACT_ATOMS: atom_id res chain seq x y z
N MET A 1 -8.92 -29.23 2.94
CA MET A 1 -8.86 -28.16 1.92
C MET A 1 -8.35 -26.91 2.62
N THR A 2 -7.11 -26.50 2.38
CA THR A 2 -6.58 -25.24 2.91
C THR A 2 -7.13 -24.10 2.06
N THR A 3 -8.08 -23.35 2.61
CA THR A 3 -8.54 -22.10 2.01
C THR A 3 -7.34 -21.17 1.83
N GLN A 4 -7.07 -20.72 0.61
CA GLN A 4 -6.03 -19.70 0.41
C GLN A 4 -6.34 -18.48 1.27
N PRO A 5 -5.34 -17.87 1.93
CA PRO A 5 -5.54 -16.66 2.71
C PRO A 5 -6.09 -15.55 1.80
N ASN A 6 -7.02 -14.76 2.33
CA ASN A 6 -7.60 -13.63 1.61
C ASN A 6 -6.50 -12.61 1.27
N ILE A 7 -6.41 -12.21 -0.01
CA ILE A 7 -5.39 -11.31 -0.53
C ILE A 7 -5.85 -9.86 -0.33
N GLU A 8 -5.08 -9.06 0.40
CA GLU A 8 -5.28 -7.61 0.56
C GLU A 8 -4.21 -6.87 -0.25
N VAL A 9 -4.62 -6.07 -1.23
CA VAL A 9 -3.72 -5.30 -2.07
C VAL A 9 -3.68 -3.85 -1.64
N TRP A 10 -2.47 -3.36 -1.44
CA TRP A 10 -2.12 -1.98 -1.17
C TRP A 10 -1.35 -1.42 -2.36
N LEU A 11 -1.67 -0.20 -2.74
CA LEU A 11 -1.11 0.47 -3.91
C LEU A 11 -0.45 1.77 -3.46
N ASP A 12 0.78 1.99 -3.92
CA ASP A 12 1.41 3.31 -3.87
C ASP A 12 0.88 4.23 -4.99
N LEU A 13 1.08 5.54 -4.87
CA LEU A 13 0.57 6.53 -5.83
C LEU A 13 1.60 6.94 -6.88
N GLU A 14 2.57 7.77 -6.49
CA GLU A 14 3.54 8.40 -7.39
C GLU A 14 4.43 7.35 -8.07
N GLU A 15 4.71 7.57 -9.35
CA GLU A 15 5.37 6.65 -10.30
C GLU A 15 4.78 5.23 -10.41
N THR A 16 3.77 4.91 -9.60
CA THR A 16 3.10 3.61 -9.52
C THR A 16 1.80 3.62 -10.32
N ILE A 17 0.82 4.46 -9.97
CA ILE A 17 -0.47 4.60 -10.67
C ILE A 17 -0.71 6.02 -11.20
N ILE A 18 -0.06 7.03 -10.60
CA ILE A 18 0.03 8.40 -11.12
C ILE A 18 1.50 8.76 -11.34
N ASP A 19 1.80 9.72 -12.21
CA ASP A 19 3.17 10.20 -12.43
C ASP A 19 3.70 10.91 -11.17
N ASP A 20 3.00 11.94 -10.73
CA ASP A 20 3.29 12.72 -9.53
C ASP A 20 2.00 13.28 -8.92
N TRP A 21 2.10 13.78 -7.69
CA TRP A 21 0.97 14.30 -6.94
C TRP A 21 0.31 15.55 -7.55
N ASP A 22 1.07 16.40 -8.24
CA ASP A 22 0.57 17.68 -8.77
C ASP A 22 -0.15 17.50 -10.12
N ASN A 23 0.38 16.64 -11.00
CA ASN A 23 -0.19 16.37 -12.33
C ASN A 23 -1.25 15.27 -12.30
N GLY A 24 -1.03 14.20 -11.53
CA GLY A 24 -1.98 13.09 -11.38
C GLY A 24 -2.26 12.32 -12.67
N LEU A 25 -1.34 12.32 -13.65
CA LEU A 25 -1.52 11.58 -14.90
C LEU A 25 -1.34 10.09 -14.65
N LEU A 26 -2.27 9.28 -15.15
CA LEU A 26 -2.25 7.85 -14.92
C LEU A 26 -1.07 7.14 -15.61
N VAL A 27 -0.29 6.40 -14.82
CA VAL A 27 0.79 5.53 -15.29
C VAL A 27 0.55 4.09 -14.86
N ASN A 28 1.11 3.12 -15.57
CA ASN A 28 1.01 1.66 -15.32
C ASN A 28 -0.39 1.03 -15.08
N HIS A 29 -1.49 1.79 -15.08
CA HIS A 29 -2.86 1.34 -14.79
C HIS A 29 -3.26 0.07 -15.55
N GLY A 30 -2.88 -0.06 -16.83
CA GLY A 30 -3.15 -1.27 -17.62
C GLY A 30 -2.42 -2.53 -17.15
N LYS A 31 -1.21 -2.40 -16.59
CA LYS A 31 -0.46 -3.53 -16.00
C LYS A 31 -1.07 -3.91 -14.65
N ILE A 32 -1.30 -2.91 -13.80
CA ILE A 32 -1.91 -3.08 -12.48
C ILE A 32 -3.27 -3.76 -12.61
N LYS A 33 -4.16 -3.23 -13.47
CA LYS A 33 -5.50 -3.81 -13.71
C LYS A 33 -5.42 -5.27 -14.12
N ARG A 34 -4.57 -5.61 -15.09
CA ARG A 34 -4.40 -6.99 -15.56
C ARG A 34 -3.95 -7.92 -14.43
N TRP A 35 -3.02 -7.46 -13.60
CA TRP A 35 -2.55 -8.24 -12.46
C TRP A 35 -3.66 -8.45 -11.41
N LEU A 36 -4.46 -7.41 -11.14
CA LEU A 36 -5.61 -7.49 -10.23
C LEU A 36 -6.67 -8.49 -10.75
N ASP A 37 -6.99 -8.43 -12.05
CA ASP A 37 -7.95 -9.31 -12.70
C ASP A 37 -7.50 -10.78 -12.63
N ASN A 38 -6.22 -11.05 -12.92
CA ASN A 38 -5.64 -12.39 -12.86
C ASN A 38 -5.68 -13.01 -11.45
N ARG A 39 -5.75 -12.17 -10.40
CA ARG A 39 -5.82 -12.61 -8.99
C ARG A 39 -7.21 -12.45 -8.38
N ASN A 40 -8.22 -12.08 -9.17
CA ASN A 40 -9.60 -11.85 -8.72
C ASN A 40 -9.69 -10.86 -7.53
N ILE A 41 -8.85 -9.81 -7.53
CA ILE A 41 -8.86 -8.80 -6.48
C ILE A 41 -10.04 -7.86 -6.73
N THR A 42 -10.89 -7.66 -5.72
CA THR A 42 -12.15 -6.89 -5.85
C THR A 42 -12.10 -5.50 -5.22
N GLU A 43 -11.11 -5.21 -4.39
CA GLU A 43 -10.98 -3.96 -3.64
C GLU A 43 -9.50 -3.59 -3.46
N LEU A 44 -9.23 -2.30 -3.29
CA LEU A 44 -7.89 -1.75 -3.13
C LEU A 44 -7.78 -0.92 -1.85
N ARG A 45 -6.54 -0.74 -1.43
CA ARG A 45 -6.14 0.15 -0.33
C ARG A 45 -4.94 0.98 -0.77
N ILE A 46 -4.73 2.14 -0.16
CA ILE A 46 -3.61 3.02 -0.50
C ILE A 46 -2.58 3.02 0.62
N TRP A 47 -1.33 2.74 0.24
CA TRP A 47 -0.14 2.84 1.08
C TRP A 47 0.87 3.72 0.35
N SER A 48 0.71 5.04 0.49
CA SER A 48 1.57 6.00 -0.21
C SER A 48 2.10 7.07 0.71
N PHE A 49 3.37 7.43 0.48
CA PHE A 49 4.02 8.49 1.24
C PHE A 49 3.66 9.89 0.70
N ALA A 50 2.98 9.99 -0.44
CA ALA A 50 2.43 11.25 -0.94
C ALA A 50 1.24 11.77 -0.09
N ILE A 51 0.62 10.90 0.72
CA ILE A 51 -0.48 11.28 1.62
C ILE A 51 0.07 11.41 3.04
N HIS A 52 0.47 12.61 3.46
CA HIS A 52 1.08 12.80 4.78
C HIS A 52 0.05 12.87 5.90
N ASN A 53 -1.11 13.49 5.66
CA ASN A 53 -2.11 13.79 6.68
C ASN A 53 -3.55 13.75 6.13
N ASP A 54 -4.53 14.13 6.98
CA ASP A 54 -5.95 14.17 6.61
C ASP A 54 -6.33 15.23 5.58
N ALA A 55 -5.55 16.31 5.44
CA ALA A 55 -5.76 17.28 4.36
C ALA A 55 -5.40 16.67 3.01
N ASP A 56 -4.29 15.94 2.92
CA ASP A 56 -3.86 15.25 1.70
C ASP A 56 -4.86 14.16 1.31
N LYS A 57 -5.42 13.44 2.29
CA LYS A 57 -6.51 12.48 2.04
C LYS A 57 -7.71 13.13 1.37
N LYS A 58 -8.10 14.34 1.78
CA LYS A 58 -9.21 15.07 1.16
C LYS A 58 -8.89 15.48 -0.28
N VAL A 59 -7.65 15.91 -0.53
CA VAL A 59 -7.17 16.20 -1.89
C VAL A 59 -7.22 14.95 -2.75
N PHE A 60 -6.71 13.82 -2.25
CA PHE A 60 -6.77 12.52 -2.92
C PHE A 60 -8.20 12.09 -3.22
N ASP A 61 -9.09 12.12 -2.22
CA ASP A 61 -10.49 11.72 -2.35
C ASP A 61 -11.23 12.56 -3.40
N PHE A 62 -10.93 13.87 -3.49
CA PHE A 62 -11.60 14.78 -4.42
C PHE A 62 -11.04 14.73 -5.85
N HIS A 63 -9.73 14.58 -6.01
CA HIS A 63 -9.08 14.72 -7.32
C HIS A 63 -8.69 13.41 -7.99
N MET A 64 -8.30 12.39 -7.23
CA MET A 64 -7.61 11.21 -7.77
C MET A 64 -8.42 9.92 -7.60
N LYS A 65 -9.08 9.75 -6.45
CA LYS A 65 -9.72 8.49 -6.06
C LYS A 65 -10.68 7.96 -7.11
N GLU A 66 -11.67 8.75 -7.52
CA GLU A 66 -12.68 8.32 -8.49
C GLU A 66 -12.05 7.92 -9.84
N ILE A 67 -11.03 8.66 -10.27
CA ILE A 67 -10.33 8.38 -11.52
C ILE A 67 -9.61 7.03 -11.43
N ILE A 68 -8.87 6.79 -10.34
CA ILE A 68 -8.15 5.54 -10.10
C ILE A 68 -9.13 4.36 -9.99
N GLU A 69 -10.20 4.51 -9.20
CA GLU A 69 -11.23 3.47 -9.05
C GLU A 69 -11.86 3.10 -10.39
N ARG A 70 -12.17 4.10 -11.23
CA ARG A 70 -12.75 3.89 -12.55
C ARG A 70 -11.81 3.18 -13.51
N VAL A 71 -10.52 3.52 -13.54
CA VAL A 71 -9.58 2.89 -14.48
C VAL A 71 -9.16 1.48 -14.05
N LEU A 72 -9.10 1.24 -12.74
CA LEU A 72 -8.82 -0.09 -12.18
C LEU A 72 -10.08 -0.95 -12.04
N ASP A 73 -11.27 -0.37 -12.15
CA ASP A 73 -12.58 -1.01 -11.94
C ASP A 73 -12.72 -1.59 -10.52
N ARG A 74 -12.13 -0.94 -9.51
CA ARG A 74 -12.11 -1.43 -8.11
C ARG A 74 -12.26 -0.28 -7.13
N PRO A 75 -13.11 -0.41 -6.09
CA PRO A 75 -13.20 0.59 -5.04
C PRO A 75 -11.92 0.62 -4.19
N ILE A 76 -11.55 1.82 -3.75
CA ILE A 76 -10.52 2.07 -2.75
C ILE A 76 -11.23 2.26 -1.40
N ILE A 77 -11.10 1.25 -0.55
CA ILE A 77 -11.85 1.16 0.70
C ILE A 77 -11.07 1.68 1.92
N GLU A 78 -9.75 1.84 1.81
CA GLU A 78 -8.89 2.30 2.90
C GLU A 78 -7.72 3.11 2.34
N VAL A 79 -7.41 4.23 3.01
CA VAL A 79 -6.27 5.10 2.71
C VAL A 79 -5.62 5.42 4.04
N LEU A 80 -4.34 5.09 4.19
CA LEU A 80 -3.56 5.49 5.35
C LEU A 80 -2.68 6.67 5.01
N SER A 81 -2.67 7.69 5.88
CA SER A 81 -1.68 8.75 5.82
C SER A 81 -0.38 8.32 6.50
N VAL A 82 0.74 8.97 6.17
CA VAL A 82 2.03 8.72 6.84
C VAL A 82 1.92 8.91 8.36
N GLU A 83 1.17 9.91 8.82
CA GLU A 83 0.89 10.11 10.25
C GLU A 83 0.23 8.87 10.89
N GLU A 84 -0.79 8.29 10.25
CA GLU A 84 -1.46 7.10 10.76
C GLU A 84 -0.56 5.86 10.69
N MET A 85 0.23 5.72 9.62
CA MET A 85 1.23 4.65 9.51
C MET A 85 2.20 4.73 10.68
N CYS A 86 2.76 5.91 10.94
CA CYS A 86 3.67 6.16 12.05
C CYS A 86 3.02 5.82 13.39
N GLN A 87 1.80 6.30 13.66
CA GLN A 87 1.09 6.01 14.91
C GLN A 87 0.84 4.50 15.10
N LYS A 88 0.37 3.82 14.05
CA LYS A 88 0.09 2.37 14.10
C LYS A 88 1.36 1.56 14.32
N ILE A 89 2.47 1.91 13.66
CA ILE A 89 3.74 1.19 13.78
C ILE A 89 4.41 1.48 15.12
N SER A 90 4.49 2.74 15.54
CA SER A 90 5.07 3.15 16.83
C SER A 90 4.42 2.44 18.01
N LYS A 91 3.08 2.33 17.96
CA LYS A 91 2.31 1.64 19.01
C LYS A 91 2.67 0.16 19.12
N THR A 92 2.89 -0.52 17.99
CA THR A 92 3.18 -1.96 17.99
C THR A 92 4.64 -2.25 18.29
N GLU A 93 5.56 -1.48 17.72
CA GLU A 93 7.00 -1.64 17.91
C GLU A 93 7.50 -1.05 19.25
N LYS A 94 6.65 -0.33 19.99
CA LYS A 94 7.02 0.44 21.19
C LYS A 94 8.22 1.36 20.92
N THR A 95 8.29 1.88 19.70
CA THR A 95 9.34 2.81 19.25
C THR A 95 8.76 4.21 19.25
N HIS A 96 9.58 5.19 19.63
CA HIS A 96 9.25 6.60 19.50
C HIS A 96 10.03 7.17 18.32
N TYR A 97 9.33 7.83 17.39
CA TYR A 97 9.94 8.66 16.35
C TYR A 97 9.76 10.11 16.78
N ASP A 98 10.82 10.90 16.65
CA ASP A 98 10.79 12.32 17.05
C ASP A 98 9.82 13.12 16.16
N ASP A 99 9.78 12.78 14.87
CA ASP A 99 8.83 13.33 13.90
C ASP A 99 8.56 12.37 12.73
N ILE A 100 7.75 12.82 11.77
CA ILE A 100 7.40 12.06 10.55
C ILE A 100 8.63 11.83 9.66
N SER A 101 9.56 12.80 9.59
CA SER A 101 10.75 12.68 8.75
C SER A 101 11.66 11.58 9.27
N ASP A 102 11.83 11.49 10.59
CA ASP A 102 12.54 10.40 11.26
C ASP A 102 11.88 9.05 10.97
N PHE A 103 10.54 8.97 11.08
CA PHE A 103 9.80 7.76 10.68
C PHE A 103 10.07 7.35 9.22
N ILE A 104 10.00 8.30 8.27
CA ILE A 104 10.24 8.05 6.85
C ILE A 104 11.69 7.61 6.62
N GLN A 105 12.67 8.27 7.24
CA GLN A 105 14.09 7.96 7.05
C GLN A 105 14.45 6.58 7.61
N MET A 106 13.93 6.22 8.78
CA MET A 106 14.24 4.96 9.44
C MET A 106 13.58 3.75 8.78
N ASN A 107 12.35 3.91 8.29
CA ASN A 107 11.57 2.78 7.78
C ASN A 107 11.53 2.75 6.24
N GLY A 108 11.46 3.91 5.59
CA GLY A 108 11.04 3.99 4.21
C GLY A 108 9.68 3.32 3.99
N LYS A 109 9.28 3.22 2.72
CA LYS A 109 7.98 2.65 2.35
C LYS A 109 7.94 1.13 2.53
N MET A 110 9.03 0.44 2.17
CA MET A 110 9.15 -1.01 2.31
C MET A 110 9.03 -1.48 3.77
N TRP A 111 9.87 -0.99 4.68
CA TRP A 111 9.84 -1.50 6.05
C TRP A 111 8.64 -0.99 6.82
N SER A 112 8.11 0.20 6.52
CA SER A 112 6.87 0.64 7.15
C SER A 112 5.72 -0.31 6.81
N PHE A 113 5.58 -0.73 5.55
CA PHE A 113 4.56 -1.70 5.16
C PHE A 113 4.75 -3.07 5.84
N ILE A 114 5.98 -3.60 5.83
CA ILE A 114 6.30 -4.87 6.48
C ILE A 114 5.95 -4.82 7.98
N LYS A 115 6.40 -3.78 8.69
CA LYS A 115 6.14 -3.60 10.12
C LYS A 115 4.64 -3.46 10.42
N PHE A 116 3.92 -2.72 9.60
CA PHE A 116 2.46 -2.63 9.72
C PHE A 116 1.79 -4.00 9.57
N CYS A 117 2.17 -4.76 8.53
CA CYS A 117 1.63 -6.09 8.29
C CYS A 117 1.91 -7.03 9.48
N LEU A 118 3.17 -7.09 9.92
CA LEU A 118 3.56 -7.92 11.07
C LEU A 118 2.83 -7.48 12.35
N GLY A 119 2.63 -6.18 12.55
CA GLY A 119 2.04 -5.67 13.79
C GLY A 119 0.52 -5.79 13.88
N HIS A 120 -0.20 -5.77 12.76
CA HIS A 120 -1.65 -5.56 12.74
C HIS A 120 -2.45 -6.62 11.98
N LYS A 121 -1.79 -7.57 11.32
CA LYS A 121 -2.45 -8.54 10.43
C LYS A 121 -2.09 -9.98 10.79
N GLN A 122 -3.04 -10.87 10.56
CA GLN A 122 -2.90 -12.32 10.78
C GLN A 122 -3.82 -13.06 9.82
N ASN A 123 -3.43 -14.26 9.39
CA ASN A 123 -4.21 -15.13 8.51
C ASN A 123 -4.59 -14.43 7.18
N LYS A 124 -3.62 -13.73 6.58
CA LYS A 124 -3.80 -12.85 5.41
C LYS A 124 -2.61 -12.93 4.48
N HIS A 125 -2.83 -12.61 3.20
CA HIS A 125 -1.78 -12.35 2.23
C HIS A 125 -1.85 -10.88 1.84
N LEU A 126 -0.87 -10.09 2.26
CA LEU A 126 -0.82 -8.67 1.97
C LEU A 126 0.17 -8.41 0.84
N VAL A 127 -0.24 -7.59 -0.11
CA VAL A 127 0.59 -7.22 -1.25
C VAL A 127 0.74 -5.71 -1.29
N LEU A 128 1.97 -5.20 -1.41
CA LEU A 128 2.24 -3.81 -1.79
C LEU A 128 2.73 -3.78 -3.24
N ILE A 129 2.01 -3.06 -4.10
CA ILE A 129 2.44 -2.73 -5.46
C ILE A 129 3.03 -1.33 -5.44
N ASP A 130 4.29 -1.21 -5.84
CA ASP A 130 5.05 0.03 -5.79
C ASP A 130 6.22 -0.02 -6.80
N ASP A 131 6.72 1.12 -7.27
CA ASP A 131 7.80 1.24 -8.26
C ASP A 131 9.22 1.16 -7.63
N CYS A 132 9.34 1.57 -6.38
CA CYS A 132 10.58 1.68 -5.61
C CYS A 132 10.87 0.43 -4.73
N VAL A 133 9.90 -0.46 -4.51
CA VAL A 133 10.12 -1.71 -3.76
C VAL A 133 10.76 -2.81 -4.63
N PRO A 134 11.53 -3.74 -4.03
CA PRO A 134 11.96 -4.95 -4.72
C PRO A 134 10.80 -5.95 -4.82
N ASN A 135 10.92 -6.90 -5.76
CA ASN A 135 10.11 -8.12 -5.69
C ASN A 135 10.58 -8.97 -4.50
N MET A 136 9.74 -9.09 -3.49
CA MET A 136 10.06 -9.79 -2.26
C MET A 136 8.84 -10.53 -1.71
N ARG A 137 9.08 -11.65 -1.05
CA ARG A 137 8.05 -12.39 -0.32
C ARG A 137 8.56 -12.78 1.05
N ILE A 138 7.74 -12.57 2.07
CA ILE A 138 7.99 -12.94 3.46
C ILE A 138 6.82 -13.81 3.91
N ASP A 139 7.11 -15.02 4.37
CA ASP A 139 6.14 -15.94 4.95
C ASP A 139 6.37 -16.00 6.47
N GLU A 140 5.45 -15.42 7.25
CA GLU A 140 5.44 -15.42 8.72
C GLU A 140 4.47 -16.51 9.22
N PHE A 141 5.04 -17.66 9.57
CA PHE A 141 4.30 -18.89 9.84
C PHE A 141 3.41 -18.80 11.08
N ASP A 142 3.87 -18.13 12.14
CA ASP A 142 3.13 -18.08 13.41
C ASP A 142 1.82 -17.30 13.26
N LYS A 143 1.83 -16.26 12.42
CA LYS A 143 0.65 -15.43 12.13
C LYS A 143 -0.12 -15.92 10.91
N LYS A 144 0.34 -16.97 10.22
CA LYS A 144 -0.18 -17.41 8.92
C LYS A 144 -0.29 -16.22 7.95
N LEU A 145 0.78 -15.44 7.91
CA LEU A 145 0.83 -14.15 7.24
C LEU A 145 1.80 -14.24 6.06
N ILE A 146 1.37 -13.79 4.90
CA ILE A 146 2.22 -13.64 3.72
C ILE A 146 2.30 -12.15 3.42
N ILE A 147 3.51 -11.63 3.25
CA ILE A 147 3.75 -10.26 2.80
C ILE A 147 4.48 -10.35 1.47
N GLU A 148 3.91 -9.77 0.43
CA GLU A 148 4.47 -9.72 -0.93
C GLU A 148 4.69 -8.26 -1.30
N LEU A 149 5.89 -7.93 -1.75
CA LEU A 149 6.22 -6.65 -2.34
C LEU A 149 6.40 -6.89 -3.83
N VAL A 150 5.73 -6.09 -4.65
CA VAL A 150 5.68 -6.28 -6.10
C VAL A 150 6.09 -5.00 -6.78
N LYS A 151 7.20 -5.07 -7.50
CA LYS A 151 7.70 -3.97 -8.32
C LYS A 151 6.83 -3.78 -9.55
N VAL A 152 6.20 -2.62 -9.70
CA VAL A 152 5.19 -2.37 -10.75
C VAL A 152 5.71 -2.61 -12.17
N GLN A 153 7.01 -2.39 -12.44
CA GLN A 153 7.60 -2.61 -13.76
C GLN A 153 7.67 -4.10 -14.14
N THR A 154 7.48 -5.01 -13.19
CA THR A 154 7.55 -6.47 -13.39
C THR A 154 6.19 -7.15 -13.50
N LEU A 155 5.10 -6.37 -13.44
CA LEU A 155 3.71 -6.80 -13.60
C LEU A 155 3.33 -7.17 -15.05
#